data_AF-A0A7Z9KKG3-F1
#
_entry.id   AF-A0A7Z9KKG3-F1
#
_cell.length_a   1.000
_cell.length_b   1.000
_cell.length_c   1.000
_cell.angle_alpha   90.00
_cell.angle_beta   90.00
_cell.angle_gamma   90.00
#
_symmetry.space_group_name_H-M   'P 1'
#
loop_
_entity.id
_entity.type
_entity.pdbx_description
1 polymer ?
#
loop_
_entity_poly.entity_id
_entity_poly.type
_entity_poly.pdbx_seq_one_letter_code
_entity_poly.pdbx_strand_id
1 'polypeptide(L)'
;MVKVNGFAQMVTEDADWAEYEIPYFLKKGKNLFTIFVQTKNGQKEQEFIVTYDPLRKKRITPPPLNGVIMFGQTNSNNILNAQEGKSKTSAAKNDLLLSAAYAFGLNEESDVSLKGILKFDRHQNRSLVAEEV
;
A
#
# COMPACT_ATOMS: atom_id res chain seq x y z
N MET A 1 3.08 49.49 16.83
CA MET A 1 2.33 48.90 15.68
C MET A 1 3.14 47.74 15.14
N VAL A 2 2.51 46.58 14.98
CA VAL A 2 3.12 45.41 14.34
C VAL A 2 2.38 45.14 13.03
N LYS A 3 3.13 44.84 11.96
CA LYS A 3 2.58 44.38 10.68
C LYS A 3 3.21 43.06 10.29
N VAL A 4 2.41 42.12 9.81
CA VAL A 4 2.87 40.85 9.23
C VAL A 4 2.44 40.83 7.77
N ASN A 5 3.40 40.74 6.84
CA ASN A 5 3.15 40.83 5.40
C ASN A 5 2.32 42.06 5.00
N GLY A 6 2.54 43.20 5.69
CA GLY A 6 1.82 44.46 5.46
C GLY A 6 0.48 44.60 6.21
N PHE A 7 -0.06 43.54 6.79
CA PHE A 7 -1.32 43.58 7.56
C PHE A 7 -1.06 43.95 9.02
N ALA A 8 -1.77 44.96 9.54
CA ALA A 8 -1.64 45.40 10.91
C ALA A 8 -2.19 44.35 11.89
N GLN A 9 -1.44 44.10 12.95
CA GLN A 9 -1.81 43.20 14.03
C GLN A 9 -2.10 44.00 15.31
N MET A 10 -3.09 43.52 16.08
CA MET A 10 -3.44 44.08 17.39
C MET A 10 -2.30 43.84 18.38
N VAL A 11 -1.89 44.88 19.11
CA VAL A 11 -0.86 44.77 20.15
C VAL A 11 -1.48 45.20 21.47
N THR A 12 -1.40 44.35 22.49
CA THR A 12 -1.83 44.69 23.84
C THR A 12 -0.92 45.80 24.40
N GLU A 13 -1.51 46.77 25.08
CA GLU A 13 -0.75 47.87 25.70
C GLU A 13 0.20 47.31 26.78
N ASP A 14 1.42 47.86 26.84
CA ASP A 14 2.50 47.47 27.77
C ASP A 14 2.96 45.99 27.72
N ALA A 15 2.70 45.28 26.63
CA ALA A 15 3.16 43.89 26.47
C ALA A 15 4.62 43.79 25.99
N ASP A 16 5.43 42.99 26.71
CA ASP A 16 6.82 42.66 26.35
C ASP A 16 6.93 41.60 25.23
N TRP A 17 5.86 40.84 25.01
CA TRP A 17 5.77 39.80 23.98
C TRP A 17 4.35 39.74 23.40
N ALA A 18 4.23 39.26 22.16
CA ALA A 18 2.95 39.05 21.50
C ALA A 18 3.02 37.82 20.60
N GLU A 19 1.96 37.02 20.62
CA GLU A 19 1.78 35.87 19.74
C GLU A 19 0.77 36.24 18.66
N TYR A 20 1.12 35.96 17.39
CA TYR A 20 0.27 36.25 16.26
C TYR A 20 -0.04 34.97 15.51
N GLU A 21 -1.32 34.60 15.46
CA GLU A 21 -1.78 33.63 14.48
C GLU A 21 -1.72 34.27 13.10
N ILE A 22 -0.97 33.66 12.20
CA ILE A 22 -0.88 34.13 10.82
C ILE A 22 -1.81 33.24 9.99
N PRO A 23 -3.03 33.69 9.64
CA PRO A 23 -3.95 32.91 8.83
C PRO A 23 -3.41 32.87 7.40
N TYR A 24 -2.74 31.77 7.05
CA TYR A 24 -2.24 31.57 5.70
C TYR A 24 -2.57 30.18 5.18
N PHE A 25 -2.73 30.09 3.86
CA PHE A 25 -2.62 28.85 3.11
C PHE A 25 -1.18 28.77 2.60
N LEU A 26 -0.32 27.97 3.25
CA LEU A 26 1.05 27.79 2.79
C LEU A 26 1.03 27.22 1.37
N LYS A 27 1.74 27.88 0.46
CA LYS A 27 2.04 27.28 -0.83
C LYS A 27 3.05 26.16 -0.58
N LYS A 28 2.95 25.09 -1.36
CA LYS A 28 3.98 24.04 -1.36
C LYS A 28 5.34 24.66 -1.66
N GLY A 29 6.33 24.40 -0.81
CA GLY A 29 7.67 24.97 -0.89
C GLY A 29 7.91 26.08 0.14
N LYS A 30 8.76 27.04 -0.22
CA LYS A 30 9.19 28.13 0.66
C LYS A 30 8.17 29.27 0.65
N ASN A 31 7.73 29.70 1.83
CA ASN A 31 6.86 30.85 2.03
C ASN A 31 7.62 31.90 2.83
N LEU A 32 7.83 33.08 2.26
CA LEU A 32 8.51 34.19 2.91
C LEU A 32 7.49 35.02 3.71
N PHE A 33 7.87 35.40 4.91
CA PHE A 33 7.10 36.29 5.78
C PHE A 33 7.98 37.44 6.25
N THR A 34 7.38 38.62 6.29
CA THR A 34 8.04 39.86 6.71
C THR A 34 7.28 40.45 7.89
N ILE A 35 7.96 40.56 9.04
CA ILE A 35 7.44 41.20 10.24
C ILE A 35 8.04 42.59 10.33
N PHE A 36 7.18 43.59 10.40
CA PHE A 36 7.57 44.97 10.64
C PHE A 36 7.04 45.41 12.00
N VAL A 37 7.93 45.93 12.85
CA VAL A 37 7.60 46.43 14.18
C VAL A 37 8.00 47.90 14.26
N GLN A 38 7.04 48.75 14.62
CA GLN A 38 7.27 50.16 14.88
C GLN A 38 6.92 50.49 16.34
N THR A 39 7.90 51.03 17.05
CA THR A 39 7.79 51.54 18.42
C THR A 39 8.00 53.07 18.42
N LYS A 40 7.85 53.71 19.59
CA LYS A 40 8.18 55.14 19.75
C LYS A 40 9.67 55.43 19.49
N ASN A 41 10.54 54.45 19.72
CA ASN A 41 11.98 54.62 19.73
C ASN A 41 12.65 54.15 18.42
N GLY A 42 11.88 53.58 17.49
CA GLY A 42 12.43 53.10 16.22
C GLY A 42 11.55 52.08 15.52
N GLN A 43 12.03 51.65 14.36
CA GLN A 43 11.39 50.66 13.49
C GLN A 43 12.37 49.51 13.23
N LYS A 44 11.85 48.30 13.14
CA LYS A 44 12.62 47.11 12.80
C LYS A 44 11.83 46.20 11.88
N GLU A 45 12.52 45.62 10.90
CA GLU A 45 11.96 44.67 9.96
C GLU A 45 12.75 43.35 10.07
N GLN A 46 12.04 42.23 10.03
CA GLN A 46 12.61 40.89 10.10
C GLN A 46 11.87 39.97 9.14
N GLU A 47 12.64 39.25 8.33
CA GLU A 47 12.12 38.22 7.44
C GLU A 47 12.34 36.82 8.02
N PHE A 48 11.41 35.91 7.76
CA PHE A 48 11.55 34.48 8.06
C PHE A 48 10.87 33.63 7.00
N ILE A 49 11.32 32.37 6.84
CA ILE A 49 10.83 31.46 5.80
C ILE A 49 10.19 30.23 6.46
N VAL A 50 8.95 29.94 6.07
CA VAL A 50 8.27 28.69 6.45
C VAL A 50 8.21 27.77 5.23
N THR A 51 8.78 26.57 5.36
CA THR A 51 8.76 25.56 4.30
C THR A 51 7.62 24.58 4.54
N TYR A 52 6.70 24.49 3.59
CA TYR A 52 5.61 23.51 3.60
C TYR A 52 5.84 22.47 2.51
N ASP A 53 6.23 21.26 2.90
CA ASP A 53 6.24 20.12 1.99
C ASP A 53 5.16 19.13 2.41
N PRO A 54 3.96 19.16 1.80
CA PRO A 54 2.97 18.15 2.07
C PRO A 54 3.51 16.81 1.59
N LEU A 55 3.41 15.80 2.46
CA LEU A 55 3.71 14.41 2.15
C LEU A 55 3.04 14.06 0.81
N ARG A 56 3.84 13.90 -0.24
CA ARG A 56 3.33 13.43 -1.52
C ARG A 56 2.94 11.98 -1.25
N LYS A 57 1.64 11.67 -1.16
CA LYS A 57 1.21 10.27 -1.26
C LYS A 57 1.81 9.73 -2.55
N LYS A 58 2.91 8.98 -2.44
CA LYS A 58 3.52 8.32 -3.58
C LYS A 58 2.37 7.53 -4.22
N ARG A 59 2.07 7.79 -5.49
CA ARG A 59 1.20 6.88 -6.23
C ARG A 59 1.94 5.56 -6.21
N ILE A 60 1.52 4.67 -5.33
CA ILE A 60 2.01 3.30 -5.28
C ILE A 60 1.51 2.72 -6.58
N THR A 61 2.40 2.58 -7.57
CA THR A 61 2.07 1.85 -8.79
C THR A 61 1.54 0.50 -8.32
N PRO A 62 0.28 0.13 -8.64
CA PRO A 62 -0.27 -1.13 -8.19
C PRO A 62 0.70 -2.23 -8.61
N PRO A 63 1.23 -3.02 -7.66
CA PRO A 63 2.25 -3.99 -8.00
C PRO A 63 1.66 -5.02 -8.96
N PRO A 64 2.49 -5.65 -9.80
CA PRO A 64 2.02 -6.57 -10.81
C PRO A 64 1.27 -7.74 -10.17
N LEU A 65 0.17 -8.15 -10.80
CA LEU A 65 -0.51 -9.39 -10.46
C LEU A 65 0.43 -10.56 -10.76
N ASN A 66 0.82 -11.31 -9.74
CA ASN A 66 1.65 -12.50 -9.91
C ASN A 66 0.77 -13.74 -9.90
N GLY A 67 0.81 -14.54 -10.96
CA GLY A 67 0.02 -15.78 -11.03
C GLY A 67 0.80 -16.92 -11.65
N VAL A 68 0.42 -18.15 -11.28
CA VAL A 68 0.98 -19.39 -11.83
C VAL A 68 -0.17 -20.31 -12.20
N ILE A 69 -0.08 -20.89 -13.41
CA ILE A 69 -0.98 -21.93 -13.92
C ILE A 69 -0.15 -23.20 -14.10
N MET A 70 -0.58 -24.32 -13.50
CA MET A 70 0.08 -25.61 -13.65
C MET A 70 -0.92 -26.66 -14.11
N PHE A 71 -0.54 -27.43 -15.13
CA PHE A 71 -1.28 -28.59 -15.63
C PHE A 71 -0.50 -29.85 -15.29
N GLY A 72 -1.15 -30.83 -14.67
CA GLY A 72 -0.57 -32.11 -14.32
C GLY A 72 -1.40 -33.27 -14.87
N GLN A 73 -0.71 -34.34 -15.25
CA GLN A 73 -1.34 -35.63 -15.50
C GLN A 73 -0.58 -36.68 -14.72
N THR A 74 -1.30 -37.45 -13.92
CA THR A 74 -0.76 -38.56 -13.15
C THR A 74 -1.41 -39.84 -13.64
N ASN A 75 -0.60 -40.78 -14.08
CA ASN A 75 -1.05 -42.13 -14.43
C ASN A 75 -0.70 -43.08 -13.29
N SER A 76 -1.62 -43.97 -12.96
CA SER A 76 -1.52 -44.93 -11.87
C SER A 76 -2.10 -46.27 -12.33
N ASN A 77 -1.74 -47.34 -11.65
CA ASN A 77 -2.30 -48.66 -11.89
C ASN A 77 -2.51 -49.40 -10.57
N ASN A 78 -3.37 -50.40 -10.56
CA ASN A 78 -3.62 -51.24 -9.38
C ASN A 78 -2.58 -52.37 -9.22
N ILE A 79 -1.31 -52.15 -9.59
CA ILE A 79 -0.27 -53.20 -9.59
C ILE A 79 -0.06 -53.86 -8.23
N LEU A 80 -0.33 -53.13 -7.14
CA LEU A 80 -0.22 -53.62 -5.77
C LEU A 80 -1.42 -54.47 -5.33
N ASN A 81 -2.60 -54.31 -5.97
CA ASN A 81 -3.85 -54.98 -5.57
C ASN A 81 -4.35 -56.01 -6.61
N ALA A 82 -3.70 -56.12 -7.78
CA ALA A 82 -4.08 -57.08 -8.82
C ALA A 82 -3.60 -58.50 -8.47
N GLN A 83 -4.53 -59.46 -8.42
CA GLN A 83 -4.21 -60.89 -8.24
C GLN A 83 -3.33 -61.41 -9.40
N GLU A 84 -2.38 -62.28 -9.08
CA GLU A 84 -1.46 -62.89 -10.04
C GLU A 84 -2.24 -63.59 -11.17
N GLY A 85 -1.97 -63.20 -12.42
CA GLY A 85 -2.67 -63.70 -13.61
C GLY A 85 -3.90 -62.90 -14.06
N LYS A 86 -4.34 -61.86 -13.33
CA LYS A 86 -5.41 -60.94 -13.78
C LYS A 86 -4.86 -59.67 -14.44
N SER A 87 -5.64 -59.07 -15.34
CA SER A 87 -5.27 -57.83 -16.04
C SER A 87 -5.26 -56.64 -15.08
N LYS A 88 -4.23 -55.79 -15.21
CA LYS A 88 -4.07 -54.56 -14.42
C LYS A 88 -5.07 -53.50 -14.92
N THR A 89 -5.72 -52.80 -14.01
CA THR A 89 -6.58 -51.66 -14.29
C THR A 89 -5.76 -50.37 -14.23
N SER A 90 -5.75 -49.62 -15.33
CA SER A 90 -5.12 -48.30 -15.39
C SER A 90 -6.08 -47.21 -14.93
N ALA A 91 -5.57 -46.23 -14.19
CA ALA A 91 -6.28 -45.01 -13.84
C ALA A 91 -5.41 -43.78 -14.12
N ALA A 92 -6.03 -42.74 -14.62
CA ALA A 92 -5.38 -41.46 -14.86
C ALA A 92 -6.12 -40.35 -14.12
N LYS A 93 -5.38 -39.35 -13.68
CA LYS A 93 -5.86 -38.14 -13.02
C LYS A 93 -5.27 -36.93 -13.71
N ASN A 94 -6.10 -35.94 -13.99
CA ASN A 94 -5.67 -34.65 -14.54
C ASN A 94 -5.86 -33.58 -13.46
N ASP A 95 -4.83 -32.78 -13.22
CA ASP A 95 -4.81 -31.74 -12.21
C ASP A 95 -4.57 -30.37 -12.87
N LEU A 96 -5.30 -29.35 -12.44
CA LEU A 96 -5.11 -27.96 -12.82
C LEU A 96 -5.00 -27.12 -11.55
N LEU A 97 -3.90 -26.39 -11.41
CA LEU A 97 -3.67 -25.44 -10.33
C LEU A 97 -3.61 -24.01 -10.90
N LEU A 98 -4.44 -23.13 -10.36
CA LEU A 98 -4.45 -21.70 -10.65
C LEU A 98 -4.06 -20.96 -9.37
N SER A 99 -3.05 -20.10 -9.43
CA SER A 99 -2.70 -19.22 -8.34
C SER A 99 -2.64 -17.78 -8.80
N ALA A 100 -3.11 -16.87 -7.96
CA ALA A 100 -3.05 -15.44 -8.17
C ALA A 100 -2.68 -14.75 -6.85
N ALA A 101 -1.79 -13.78 -6.93
CA ALA A 101 -1.32 -12.98 -5.81
C ALA A 101 -1.28 -11.52 -6.23
N TYR A 102 -1.89 -10.67 -5.43
CA TYR A 102 -1.93 -9.24 -5.63
C TYR A 102 -1.49 -8.55 -4.34
N ALA A 103 -0.55 -7.63 -4.45
CA ALA A 103 -0.20 -6.75 -3.36
C ALA A 103 -0.78 -5.36 -3.63
N PHE A 104 -1.00 -4.57 -2.60
CA PHE A 104 -1.25 -3.14 -2.75
C PHE A 104 -0.74 -2.43 -1.51
N GLY A 105 -0.07 -1.31 -1.73
CA GLY A 105 0.40 -0.49 -0.63
C GLY A 105 -0.75 0.32 -0.05
N LEU A 106 -0.84 0.31 1.29
CA LEU A 106 -1.75 1.19 2.02
C LEU A 106 -1.11 2.57 2.18
N ASN A 107 0.15 2.59 2.65
CA ASN A 107 0.93 3.79 2.97
C ASN A 107 2.40 3.60 2.51
N GLU A 108 3.26 4.62 2.67
CA GLU A 108 4.68 4.55 2.24
C GLU A 108 5.51 3.47 2.97
N GLU A 109 5.02 2.96 4.10
CA GLU A 109 5.71 1.98 4.96
C GLU A 109 4.91 0.67 5.13
N SER A 110 3.76 0.51 4.48
CA SER A 110 2.86 -0.62 4.77
C SER A 110 2.20 -1.17 3.52
N ASP A 111 2.47 -2.46 3.28
CA ASP A 111 1.90 -3.23 2.18
C ASP A 111 0.99 -4.35 2.70
N VAL A 112 -0.11 -4.60 1.98
CA VAL A 112 -0.98 -5.75 2.19
C VAL A 112 -0.95 -6.63 0.96
N SER A 113 -1.01 -7.94 1.16
CA SER A 113 -1.07 -8.91 0.05
C SER A 113 -2.25 -9.87 0.19
N LEU A 114 -2.87 -10.18 -0.94
CA LEU A 114 -3.93 -11.17 -1.10
C LEU A 114 -3.41 -12.27 -2.02
N LYS A 115 -3.52 -13.53 -1.59
CA LYS A 115 -3.18 -14.70 -2.40
C LYS A 115 -4.33 -15.70 -2.42
N GLY A 116 -4.69 -16.15 -3.62
CA GLY A 116 -5.68 -17.19 -3.86
C GLY A 116 -5.09 -18.36 -4.65
N ILE A 117 -5.52 -19.58 -4.32
CA ILE A 117 -5.16 -20.82 -5.03
C ILE A 117 -6.44 -21.61 -5.30
N LEU A 118 -6.64 -22.04 -6.54
CA LEU A 118 -7.70 -22.95 -6.95
C LEU A 118 -7.08 -24.23 -7.51
N LYS A 119 -7.58 -25.37 -7.06
CA LYS A 119 -7.15 -26.71 -7.52
C LYS A 119 -8.34 -27.44 -8.10
N PHE A 120 -8.18 -27.95 -9.31
CA PHE A 120 -9.18 -28.78 -9.99
C PHE A 120 -8.55 -30.13 -10.30
N ASP A 121 -9.18 -31.18 -9.79
CA ASP A 121 -8.73 -32.55 -9.94
C ASP A 121 -9.82 -33.34 -10.69
N ARG A 122 -9.45 -33.99 -11.79
CA ARG A 122 -10.35 -34.85 -12.57
C ARG A 122 -9.79 -36.26 -12.69
N HIS A 123 -10.44 -37.20 -12.02
CA HIS A 123 -10.15 -38.63 -12.13
C HIS A 123 -10.84 -39.22 -13.37
N GLN A 124 -10.08 -39.84 -14.26
CA GLN A 124 -10.60 -40.50 -15.46
C GLN A 124 -11.20 -41.88 -15.15
N ASN A 125 -10.72 -42.55 -14.10
CA ASN A 125 -11.25 -43.84 -13.66
C ASN A 125 -11.47 -43.83 -12.13
N ARG A 126 -12.75 -43.76 -11.72
CA ARG A 126 -13.14 -43.68 -10.29
C ARG A 126 -13.18 -45.04 -9.58
N SER A 127 -12.99 -46.14 -10.31
CA SER A 127 -13.04 -47.50 -9.75
C SER A 127 -11.93 -47.79 -8.74
N LEU A 128 -10.79 -47.09 -8.82
CA LEU A 128 -9.68 -47.22 -7.87
C LEU A 128 -9.74 -46.20 -6.71
N VAL A 129 -10.68 -45.25 -6.72
CA VAL A 129 -10.82 -44.20 -5.68
C VAL A 129 -11.64 -44.69 -4.48
N ALA A 130 -12.27 -45.87 -4.59
CA ALA A 130 -13.17 -46.41 -3.56
C ALA A 130 -12.46 -47.06 -2.36
N GLU A 131 -11.14 -46.93 -2.21
CA GLU A 131 -10.36 -47.60 -1.16
C GLU A 131 -9.38 -46.64 -0.45
N GLU A 132 -9.81 -45.40 -0.20
CA GLU A 132 -9.22 -44.55 0.86
C GLU A 132 -10.27 -44.40 1.97
N VAL A 133 -10.12 -45.21 3.04
CA VAL A 133 -10.77 -45.04 4.35
C VAL A 133 -9.68 -44.88 5.40
#